data_AF-A0A0N4UR64-F1
#
_entry.id   AF-A0A0N4UR64-F1
#
_cell.length_a   1.000
_cell.length_b   1.000
_cell.length_c   1.000
_cell.angle_alpha   90.00
_cell.angle_beta   90.00
_cell.angle_gamma   90.00
#
_symmetry.space_group_name_H-M   'P 1'
#
loop_
_entity.id
_entity.type
_entity.pdbx_description
1 polymer ?
#
loop_
_entity_poly.entity_id
_entity_poly.type
_entity_poly.pdbx_seq_one_letter_code
_entity_poly.pdbx_strand_id
1 'polypeptide(L)'
;MMNALEQCQTVIFQLPEKSIVYAWLYNIHSFYRPIHTYLSIFLCAVGTLCNFCNIVVLTRKQMRTPVNMILTAMACCDTVVLFSNLIYTTHYTFVAFANCHPKHWSYGWAMFLISHANLSLVGHSSSVWLSGNTYIVEIFNLA
;
A
#
# COMPACT_ATOMS: atom_id res chain seq x y z
N MET A 1 34.19 -13.87 4.97
CA MET A 1 32.82 -14.17 5.43
C MET A 1 32.14 -12.82 5.62
N MET A 2 31.35 -12.36 4.65
CA MET A 2 30.56 -11.13 4.83
C MET A 2 29.50 -11.42 5.90
N ASN A 3 29.37 -10.52 6.86
CA ASN A 3 28.44 -10.71 7.96
C ASN A 3 27.00 -10.62 7.42
N ALA A 4 26.07 -11.39 8.01
CA ALA A 4 24.66 -11.40 7.60
C ALA A 4 24.00 -10.00 7.56
N LEU A 5 24.60 -9.02 8.26
CA LEU A 5 24.19 -7.61 8.25
C LEU A 5 24.46 -6.91 6.91
N GLU A 6 25.58 -7.22 6.23
CA GLU A 6 25.96 -6.60 4.94
C GLU A 6 25.10 -7.12 3.79
N GLN A 7 24.67 -8.39 3.83
CA GLN A 7 23.80 -8.99 2.80
C GLN A 7 22.41 -8.33 2.72
N CYS A 8 21.94 -7.72 3.82
CA CYS A 8 20.62 -7.10 3.90
C CYS A 8 20.63 -5.61 3.50
N GLN A 9 21.79 -5.03 3.16
CA GLN A 9 21.88 -3.71 2.56
C GLN A 9 21.91 -3.85 1.04
N THR A 10 20.82 -3.48 0.36
CA THR A 10 20.82 -3.32 -1.10
C THR A 10 21.62 -2.05 -1.45
N VAL A 11 22.94 -2.12 -1.39
CA VAL A 11 23.83 -1.03 -1.80
C VAL A 11 23.93 -1.03 -3.33
N ILE A 12 22.82 -0.73 -4.02
CA ILE A 12 22.80 -0.64 -5.49
C ILE A 12 23.49 0.65 -5.95
N PHE A 13 23.51 1.69 -5.11
CA PHE A 13 24.18 2.95 -5.39
C PHE A 13 24.94 3.39 -4.14
N GLN A 14 26.23 3.69 -4.27
CA GLN A 14 26.97 4.39 -3.22
C GLN A 14 26.56 5.86 -3.28
N LEU A 15 25.55 6.26 -2.49
CA LEU A 15 25.18 7.68 -2.39
C LEU A 15 26.30 8.44 -1.64
N PRO A 16 26.73 9.62 -2.11
CA PRO A 16 27.80 10.36 -1.47
C PRO A 16 27.41 10.83 -0.07
N GLU A 17 28.17 10.43 0.96
CA GLU A 17 27.90 10.69 2.39
C GLU A 17 27.84 12.18 2.80
N LYS A 18 28.22 13.12 1.91
CA LYS A 18 28.47 14.52 2.28
C LYS A 18 27.29 15.48 2.19
N SER A 19 26.09 15.03 1.85
CA SER A 19 24.92 15.92 1.81
C SER A 19 24.22 15.97 3.18
N ILE A 20 23.95 17.18 3.65
CA ILE A 20 23.14 17.45 4.85
C ILE A 20 21.76 16.77 4.77
N VAL A 21 21.22 16.62 3.55
CA VAL A 21 19.94 15.95 3.30
C VAL A 21 20.02 14.46 3.63
N TYR A 22 21.16 13.80 3.37
CA TYR A 22 21.34 12.39 3.73
C TYR A 22 21.36 12.17 5.23
N ALA A 23 22.03 13.04 5.99
CA ALA A 23 22.03 12.96 7.44
C ALA A 23 20.61 13.13 8.01
N TRP A 24 19.83 14.06 7.46
CA TRP A 24 18.42 14.24 7.80
C TRP A 24 17.58 13.00 7.47
N LEU A 25 17.65 12.50 6.23
CA LEU A 25 16.90 11.31 5.81
C LEU A 25 17.28 10.06 6.59
N TYR A 26 18.57 9.88 6.91
CA TYR A 26 19.06 8.78 7.72
C TYR A 26 18.53 8.84 9.15
N ASN A 27 18.49 10.04 9.76
CA ASN A 27 17.92 10.23 11.09
C ASN A 27 16.41 9.95 11.13
N ILE A 28 15.67 10.39 10.11
CA ILE A 28 14.24 10.05 9.97
C ILE A 28 14.06 8.55 9.76
N HIS A 29 14.87 7.94 8.90
CA HIS A 29 14.81 6.50 8.63
C HIS A 29 15.11 5.67 9.88
N SER A 30 16.13 6.01 10.66
CA SER A 30 16.49 5.27 11.88
C SER A 30 15.39 5.37 12.95
N PHE A 31 14.79 6.55 13.11
CA PHE A 31 13.65 6.76 14.02
C PHE A 31 12.39 6.03 13.54
N TYR A 32 12.10 6.09 12.24
CA TYR A 32 10.88 5.53 11.66
C TYR A 32 10.95 4.01 11.48
N ARG A 33 12.13 3.42 11.24
CA ARG A 33 12.32 1.99 10.98
C ARG A 33 11.61 1.06 11.98
N PRO A 34 11.74 1.21 13.31
CA PRO A 34 11.04 0.34 14.25
C PRO A 34 9.52 0.61 14.28
N ILE A 35 9.09 1.85 14.07
CA ILE A 35 7.67 2.25 14.14
C ILE A 35 6.93 1.83 12.87
N HIS A 36 7.59 1.93 11.71
CA HIS A 36 7.03 1.71 10.39
C HIS A 36 6.33 0.36 10.28
N THR A 37 6.95 -0.70 10.79
CA THR A 37 6.42 -2.05 10.63
C THR A 37 5.14 -2.25 11.45
N TYR A 38 5.10 -1.80 12.70
CA TYR A 38 3.88 -1.86 13.53
C TYR A 38 2.78 -0.98 12.96
N LEU A 39 3.12 0.23 12.52
CA LEU A 39 2.17 1.16 11.91
C LEU A 39 1.59 0.58 10.61
N SER A 40 2.42 -0.04 9.77
CA SER A 40 1.99 -0.67 8.52
C SER A 40 0.99 -1.81 8.77
N ILE A 41 1.26 -2.69 9.74
CA ILE A 41 0.34 -3.77 10.12
C ILE A 41 -1.00 -3.19 10.62
N PHE A 42 -0.95 -2.18 11.48
CA PHE A 42 -2.14 -1.53 12.00
C PHE A 42 -2.98 -0.90 10.88
N LEU A 43 -2.35 -0.12 10.00
CA LEU A 43 -3.02 0.52 8.87
C LEU A 43 -3.58 -0.50 7.87
N CYS A 44 -2.88 -1.61 7.62
CA CYS A 44 -3.38 -2.67 6.76
C CYS A 44 -4.60 -3.37 7.37
N ALA A 45 -4.59 -3.63 8.69
CA ALA A 45 -5.72 -4.24 9.38
C ALA A 45 -6.96 -3.33 9.36
N VAL A 46 -6.79 -2.06 9.73
CA VAL A 46 -7.86 -1.06 9.68
C VAL A 46 -8.36 -0.86 8.25
N GLY A 47 -7.45 -0.72 7.27
CA GLY A 47 -7.80 -0.54 5.87
C GLY A 47 -8.58 -1.72 5.29
N THR A 48 -8.19 -2.95 5.64
CA THR A 48 -8.93 -4.17 5.24
C THR A 48 -10.35 -4.16 5.81
N LEU A 49 -10.51 -3.81 7.09
CA LEU A 49 -11.82 -3.72 7.72
C LEU A 49 -12.69 -2.61 7.10
N CYS A 50 -12.12 -1.43 6.89
CA CYS A 50 -12.83 -0.29 6.27
C CYS A 50 -13.26 -0.61 4.84
N ASN A 51 -12.38 -1.20 4.02
CA ASN A 51 -12.73 -1.61 2.66
C ASN A 51 -13.78 -2.72 2.63
N PHE A 52 -13.70 -3.68 3.56
CA PHE A 52 -14.74 -4.70 3.71
C PHE A 52 -16.11 -4.07 4.04
N CYS A 53 -16.16 -3.14 5.01
CA CYS A 53 -17.36 -2.38 5.33
C CYS A 53 -17.88 -1.59 4.11
N ASN A 54 -16.99 -0.94 3.35
CA ASN A 54 -17.36 -0.22 2.12
C ASN A 54 -18.03 -1.14 1.10
N ILE A 55 -17.50 -2.35 0.89
CA ILE A 55 -18.11 -3.35 0.00
C ILE A 55 -19.51 -3.70 0.49
N VAL A 56 -19.69 -4.00 1.79
CA VAL A 56 -20.99 -4.37 2.37
C VAL A 56 -22.02 -3.24 2.24
N VAL A 57 -21.60 -2.00 2.48
CA VAL A 57 -22.47 -0.82 2.40
C VAL A 57 -22.85 -0.53 0.94
N LEU A 58 -21.88 -0.51 0.03
CA LEU A 58 -22.09 -0.18 -1.39
C LEU A 58 -22.82 -1.27 -2.18
N THR A 59 -22.73 -2.53 -1.74
CA THR A 59 -23.44 -3.66 -2.39
C THR A 59 -24.96 -3.62 -2.15
N ARG A 60 -25.46 -2.77 -1.23
CA ARG A 60 -26.90 -2.63 -0.97
C ARG A 60 -27.65 -2.18 -2.23
N LYS A 61 -28.72 -2.91 -2.59
CA LYS A 61 -29.49 -2.77 -3.85
C LYS A 61 -29.98 -1.35 -4.14
N GLN A 62 -30.26 -0.55 -3.10
CA GLN A 62 -30.75 0.82 -3.23
C GLN A 62 -29.71 1.82 -3.76
N MET A 63 -28.41 1.48 -3.76
CA MET A 63 -27.32 2.38 -4.14
C MET A 63 -26.56 1.94 -5.40
N ARG A 64 -27.20 1.18 -6.31
CA ARG A 64 -26.56 0.72 -7.55
C ARG A 64 -26.47 1.83 -8.60
N THR A 65 -25.50 2.73 -8.42
CA THR A 65 -25.03 3.66 -9.45
C THR A 65 -23.77 3.10 -10.13
N PRO A 66 -23.46 3.50 -11.37
CA PRO A 66 -22.22 3.07 -12.03
C PRO A 66 -20.97 3.45 -11.21
N VAL A 67 -20.99 4.61 -10.55
CA VAL A 67 -19.91 5.07 -9.66
C VAL A 67 -19.73 4.11 -8.48
N ASN A 68 -20.82 3.72 -7.82
CA ASN A 68 -20.74 2.81 -6.67
C ASN A 68 -20.33 1.39 -7.07
N MET A 69 -20.65 0.96 -8.30
CA MET A 69 -20.19 -0.32 -8.83
C MET A 69 -18.66 -0.32 -9.01
N ILE A 70 -18.10 0.74 -9.60
CA ILE A 70 -16.65 0.92 -9.72
C ILE A 70 -16.02 0.98 -8.33
N LEU A 71 -16.58 1.78 -7.42
CA LEU A 71 -16.06 1.94 -6.06
C LEU A 71 -16.06 0.62 -5.28
N THR A 72 -17.07 -0.24 -5.49
CA THR A 72 -17.12 -1.59 -4.90
C THR A 72 -16.04 -2.49 -5.49
N ALA A 73 -15.83 -2.47 -6.82
CA ALA A 73 -14.77 -3.24 -7.46
C ALA A 73 -13.37 -2.79 -6.97
N MET A 74 -13.15 -1.49 -6.84
CA MET A 74 -11.94 -0.92 -6.26
C MET A 74 -11.70 -1.36 -4.81
N ALA A 75 -12.74 -1.29 -3.97
CA ALA A 75 -12.65 -1.72 -2.59
C ALA A 75 -12.35 -3.23 -2.47
N CYS A 76 -12.90 -4.07 -3.35
CA CYS A 76 -12.55 -5.49 -3.45
C CYS A 76 -11.06 -5.67 -3.76
N CYS A 77 -10.56 -5.00 -4.80
CA CYS A 77 -9.15 -5.04 -5.20
C CYS A 77 -8.23 -4.63 -4.04
N ASP A 78 -8.54 -3.53 -3.35
CA ASP A 78 -7.73 -3.06 -2.23
C ASP A 78 -7.76 -4.01 -1.04
N THR A 79 -8.91 -4.62 -0.76
CA THR A 79 -9.02 -5.63 0.30
C THR A 79 -8.06 -6.79 0.03
N VAL A 80 -7.95 -7.26 -1.22
CA VAL A 80 -7.02 -8.34 -1.60
C VAL A 80 -5.57 -7.91 -1.42
N VAL A 81 -5.19 -6.71 -1.84
CA VAL A 81 -3.82 -6.18 -1.69
C VAL A 81 -3.46 -6.00 -0.23
N LEU A 82 -4.32 -5.33 0.55
CA LEU A 82 -4.08 -5.06 1.96
C LEU A 82 -4.03 -6.35 2.77
N PHE A 83 -4.90 -7.31 2.48
CA PHE A 83 -4.88 -8.62 3.14
C PHE A 83 -3.62 -9.41 2.81
N SER A 84 -3.22 -9.45 1.54
CA SER A 84 -1.98 -10.10 1.10
C SER A 84 -0.75 -9.43 1.72
N ASN A 85 -0.73 -8.10 1.77
CA ASN A 85 0.34 -7.32 2.39
C ASN A 85 0.37 -7.49 3.92
N LEU A 86 -0.79 -7.62 4.57
CA LEU A 86 -0.91 -7.89 6.00
C LEU A 86 -0.28 -9.25 6.33
N ILE A 87 -0.68 -10.32 5.61
CA ILE A 87 -0.11 -11.65 5.82
C ILE A 87 1.41 -11.61 5.64
N TYR A 88 1.88 -10.97 4.57
CA TYR A 88 3.31 -10.86 4.26
C TYR A 88 4.07 -10.10 5.37
N THR A 89 3.59 -8.93 5.78
CA THR A 89 4.23 -8.09 6.79
C THR A 89 4.19 -8.73 8.17
N THR A 90 3.06 -9.33 8.54
CA THR A 90 2.90 -10.02 9.83
C THR A 90 3.79 -11.26 9.92
N HIS A 91 3.75 -12.15 8.92
CA HIS A 91 4.63 -13.32 8.86
C HIS A 91 6.09 -12.89 8.96
N TYR A 92 6.47 -11.81 8.28
CA TYR A 92 7.82 -11.26 8.38
C TYR A 92 8.14 -10.72 9.77
N THR A 93 7.28 -9.91 10.41
CA THR A 93 7.56 -9.39 11.76
C THR A 93 7.79 -10.48 12.79
N PHE A 94 7.01 -11.56 12.74
CA PHE A 94 7.11 -12.63 13.73
C PHE A 94 8.27 -13.59 13.43
N VAL A 95 8.64 -13.79 12.15
CA VAL A 95 9.71 -14.73 11.75
C VAL A 95 11.09 -14.06 11.60
N ALA A 96 11.16 -12.79 11.21
CA ALA A 96 12.41 -12.10 10.89
C ALA A 96 13.31 -11.83 12.09
N PHE A 97 12.81 -11.91 13.32
CA PHE A 97 13.66 -11.87 14.51
C PHE A 97 14.67 -13.03 14.55
N ALA A 98 14.40 -14.16 13.87
CA ALA A 98 15.30 -15.30 13.91
C ALA A 98 16.40 -15.28 12.84
N ASN A 99 16.13 -14.86 11.60
CA ASN A 99 17.11 -14.92 10.52
C ASN A 99 16.82 -13.89 9.41
N CYS A 100 17.75 -12.95 9.15
CA CYS A 100 17.74 -12.12 7.94
C CYS A 100 18.07 -13.01 6.74
N HIS A 101 17.10 -13.76 6.22
CA HIS A 101 17.29 -14.58 5.03
C HIS A 101 16.51 -13.98 3.85
N PRO A 102 17.08 -13.00 3.12
CA PRO A 102 16.45 -12.36 1.96
C PRO A 102 16.28 -13.31 0.74
N LYS A 103 16.70 -14.57 0.83
CA LYS A 103 16.73 -15.48 -0.32
C LYS A 103 15.35 -16.02 -0.75
N HIS A 104 14.35 -15.99 0.13
CA HIS A 104 12.98 -16.41 -0.21
C HIS A 104 12.04 -15.23 -0.42
N TRP A 105 12.58 -14.06 -0.77
CA TRP A 105 11.78 -13.05 -1.44
C TRP A 105 11.19 -13.72 -2.67
N SER A 106 9.91 -14.11 -2.62
CA SER A 106 9.20 -14.42 -3.83
C SER A 106 9.09 -13.11 -4.58
N TYR A 107 10.11 -12.86 -5.41
CA TYR A 107 10.14 -11.74 -6.31
C TYR A 107 8.83 -11.69 -7.11
N GLY A 108 8.27 -12.86 -7.45
CA GLY A 108 6.93 -13.00 -8.02
C GLY A 108 5.81 -12.41 -7.15
N TRP A 109 5.78 -12.68 -5.84
CA TRP A 109 4.78 -12.10 -4.93
C TRP A 109 4.94 -10.59 -4.79
N ALA A 110 6.18 -10.09 -4.67
CA ALA A 110 6.44 -8.66 -4.59
C ALA A 110 6.00 -7.94 -5.88
N MET A 111 6.35 -8.50 -7.04
CA MET A 111 5.91 -7.99 -8.34
C MET A 111 4.38 -8.04 -8.48
N PHE A 112 3.73 -9.12 -8.03
CA PHE A 112 2.27 -9.21 -8.02
C PHE A 112 1.63 -8.09 -7.18
N LEU A 113 2.12 -7.87 -5.96
CA LEU A 113 1.61 -6.81 -5.07
C LEU A 113 1.82 -5.43 -5.70
N ILE A 114 2.99 -5.17 -6.28
CA ILE A 114 3.30 -3.89 -6.93
C ILE A 114 2.39 -3.69 -8.14
N SER A 115 2.31 -4.65 -9.05
CA SER A 115 1.46 -4.55 -10.24
C SER A 115 -0.01 -4.35 -9.87
N HIS A 116 -0.52 -5.12 -8.91
CA HIS A 116 -1.91 -5.00 -8.46
C HIS A 116 -2.17 -3.66 -7.75
N ALA A 117 -1.23 -3.18 -6.92
CA ALA A 117 -1.35 -1.88 -6.26
C ALA A 117 -1.37 -0.72 -7.26
N ASN A 118 -0.56 -0.80 -8.33
CA ASN A 118 -0.58 0.21 -9.39
C ASN A 118 -1.91 0.20 -10.17
N LEU A 119 -2.45 -0.98 -10.47
CA LEU A 119 -3.77 -1.09 -11.11
C LEU A 119 -4.89 -0.53 -10.22
N SER A 120 -4.87 -0.83 -8.91
CA SER A 120 -5.76 -0.20 -7.92
C SER A 120 -5.58 1.33 -7.90
N LEU A 121 -4.36 1.84 -7.96
CA LEU A 121 -4.12 3.29 -7.94
C LEU A 121 -4.69 3.99 -9.18
N VAL A 122 -4.53 3.37 -10.36
CA VAL A 122 -5.10 3.88 -11.62
C VAL A 122 -6.63 3.86 -11.57
N GLY A 123 -7.21 2.77 -11.06
CA GLY A 123 -8.66 2.66 -10.88
C GLY A 123 -9.23 3.72 -9.93
N HIS A 124 -8.52 4.02 -8.84
CA HIS A 124 -8.90 5.09 -7.91
C HIS A 124 -8.75 6.46 -8.54
N SER A 125 -7.65 6.71 -9.23
CA SER A 125 -7.44 7.97 -9.91
C SER A 125 -8.56 8.23 -10.91
N SER A 126 -8.89 7.24 -11.75
CA SER A 126 -9.98 7.36 -12.72
C SER A 126 -11.36 7.56 -12.08
N SER A 127 -11.66 6.92 -10.95
CA SER A 127 -12.92 7.13 -10.23
C SER A 127 -13.04 8.55 -9.67
N VAL A 128 -11.95 9.10 -9.11
CA VAL A 128 -11.89 10.50 -8.64
C VAL A 128 -12.08 11.48 -9.80
N TRP A 129 -11.42 11.23 -10.93
CA TRP A 129 -11.60 12.05 -12.14
C TRP A 129 -13.06 12.04 -12.63
N LEU A 130 -13.69 10.88 -12.74
CA LEU A 130 -15.08 10.77 -13.19
C LEU A 130 -16.05 11.44 -12.21
N SER A 131 -15.80 11.28 -10.92
CA SER A 131 -16.58 11.92 -9.86
C SER A 131 -16.50 13.45 -9.98
N GLY A 132 -15.29 14.01 -10.12
CA GLY A 132 -15.08 15.45 -10.33
C GLY A 132 -15.77 16.01 -11.58
N ASN A 133 -15.78 15.27 -12.69
CA ASN A 133 -16.50 15.65 -13.91
C ASN A 133 -18.02 15.60 -13.74
N THR A 134 -18.54 14.69 -12.91
CA THR A 134 -19.99 14.66 -12.63
C THR A 134 -20.38 15.86 -11.78
N TYR A 135 -19.59 16.19 -10.75
CA TYR A 135 -19.82 17.36 -9.92
C TYR A 135 -19.74 18.69 -10.68
N ILE A 136 -18.78 18.86 -11.60
CA ILE A 136 -18.68 20.10 -12.37
C ILE A 136 -19.87 20.28 -13.31
N VAL A 137 -20.39 19.18 -13.89
CA VAL A 137 -21.59 19.22 -14.74
C VAL A 137 -22.83 19.56 -13.93
N GLU A 138 -22.95 19.06 -12.69
CA GLU A 138 -24.04 19.45 -11.79
C GLU A 138 -23.97 20.94 -11.42
N ILE A 139 -22.78 21.46 -11.10
CA ILE A 139 -22.57 22.88 -10.81
C ILE A 139 -22.93 23.75 -12.03
N PHE A 140 -22.53 23.34 -13.23
CA PHE A 140 -22.86 24.07 -14.45
C PHE A 140 -24.37 24.06 -14.74
N ASN A 141 -25.07 22.95 -14.47
CA ASN A 141 -26.54 22.88 -14.62
C ASN A 141 -27.31 23.68 -13.55
N LEU A 142 -26.67 24.03 -12.43
CA LEU A 142 -27.23 24.85 -11.37
C LEU A 142 -27.03 26.37 -11.59
N ALA A 143 -26.05 26.75 -12.43
CA ALA A 143 -25.71 28.14 -12.74
C ALA A 143 -26.51 28.67 -13.94
#